data_AF-A0AA37GAH4-F1
#
_entry.id   AF-A0AA37GAH4-F1
#
_cell.length_a   1.000
_cell.length_b   1.000
_cell.length_c   1.000
_cell.angle_alpha   90.00
_cell.angle_beta   90.00
_cell.angle_gamma   90.00
#
_symmetry.space_group_name_H-M   'P 1'
#
loop_
_entity.id
_entity.type
_entity.pdbx_description
1 polymer ?
#
loop_
_entity_poly.entity_id
_entity_poly.type
_entity_poly.pdbx_seq_one_letter_code
_entity_poly.pdbx_strand_id
1 'polypeptide(L)'
;MAISSLYERFSEGLDRPSEKNAFAVAHYNEAIKHLRTTSNQETVLFVCILFVCIEMLRGECQGAIDHCRHGTNILNGFKSKSNFTKDHLEPAFCRLGVFPFFFGVSPETFPAMTSPSPAPNPPFCSLLEVQAALDPLLVRTIRFIRAADEYRLGDETCPKPDASTMQERKEIDASLDAWLREYQSFKERKTTQKCKLGAMREDIVERLIESKWLVGKIWIDTCFSRGEAVYDLHLEKFRNIIELARQAEAILRSMWNKYPRAKFTFEMGFAPLLAFIAIKCRSLSLRITAVGLMKALAHEKENLWDLSTVTAFVGQMIKFEHGLRVDLDGDIADVVDDGTLPPEKRRIKDSALQHGTRVVTGSDGVITVWKKVALLLREPKGPITVREEWFSVQLRRKP
;
A
#
# COMPACT_ATOMS: atom_id res chain seq x y z
N MET A 1 -23.68 10.21 2.08
CA MET A 1 -23.67 11.62 2.55
C MET A 1 -22.34 12.01 3.18
N ALA A 2 -21.90 11.39 4.30
CA ALA A 2 -20.61 11.73 4.92
C ALA A 2 -19.41 11.61 3.96
N ILE A 3 -19.29 10.49 3.23
CA ILE A 3 -18.21 10.27 2.23
C ILE A 3 -18.22 11.37 1.15
N SER A 4 -19.38 11.66 0.57
CA SER A 4 -19.51 12.69 -0.47
C SER A 4 -19.06 14.06 0.02
N SER A 5 -19.51 14.49 1.21
CA SER A 5 -19.12 15.77 1.79
C SER A 5 -17.62 15.84 2.13
N LEU A 6 -17.03 14.75 2.64
CA LEU A 6 -15.59 14.67 2.87
C LEU A 6 -14.82 14.72 1.56
N TYR A 7 -15.28 14.01 0.53
CA TYR A 7 -14.64 13.98 -0.77
C TYR A 7 -14.69 15.35 -1.47
N GLU A 8 -15.81 16.07 -1.41
CA GLU A 8 -15.94 17.42 -1.96
C GLU A 8 -14.95 18.40 -1.29
N ARG A 9 -14.89 18.42 0.05
CA ARG A 9 -13.94 19.27 0.78
C ARG A 9 -12.48 18.90 0.51
N PHE A 10 -12.16 17.61 0.47
CA PHE A 10 -10.86 17.11 0.07
C PHE A 10 -10.52 17.55 -1.36
N SER A 11 -11.49 17.45 -2.27
CA SER A 11 -11.32 17.80 -3.68
C SER A 11 -11.03 19.29 -3.88
N GLU A 12 -11.72 20.14 -3.13
CA GLU A 12 -11.54 21.59 -3.13
C GLU A 12 -10.25 22.04 -2.41
N GLY A 13 -9.52 21.13 -1.75
CA GLY A 13 -8.33 21.46 -0.98
C GLY A 13 -8.64 22.24 0.30
N LEU A 14 -9.88 22.14 0.79
CA LEU A 14 -10.39 22.80 2.00
C LEU A 14 -10.19 21.96 3.26
N ASP A 15 -9.61 20.77 3.15
CA ASP A 15 -9.25 19.92 4.29
C ASP A 15 -8.07 20.54 5.05
N ARG A 16 -8.41 21.44 5.97
CA ARG A 16 -7.49 21.92 6.99
C ARG A 16 -7.43 20.88 8.11
N PRO A 17 -6.23 20.56 8.64
CA PRO A 17 -6.07 19.59 9.74
C PRO A 17 -6.91 19.89 11.00
N SER A 18 -7.44 21.11 11.16
CA SER A 18 -8.23 21.52 12.33
C SER A 18 -9.73 21.74 12.07
N GLU A 19 -10.21 21.73 10.82
CA GLU A 19 -11.62 22.02 10.53
C GLU A 19 -12.46 20.74 10.54
N LYS A 20 -13.19 20.54 11.65
CA LYS A 20 -14.14 19.42 11.78
C LYS A 20 -15.26 19.59 10.76
N ASN A 21 -15.41 18.63 9.84
CA ASN A 21 -16.59 18.56 8.97
C ASN A 21 -17.81 18.11 9.79
N ALA A 22 -18.50 19.08 10.41
CA ALA A 22 -19.64 18.83 11.29
C ALA A 22 -20.76 18.03 10.59
N PHE A 23 -20.99 18.28 9.31
CA PHE A 23 -21.99 17.55 8.52
C PHE A 23 -21.62 16.06 8.36
N ALA A 24 -20.36 15.77 8.01
CA ALA A 24 -19.89 14.40 7.92
C ALA A 24 -19.94 13.68 9.28
N VAL A 25 -19.56 14.36 10.36
CA VAL A 25 -19.63 13.83 11.73
C VAL A 25 -21.07 13.54 12.14
N ALA A 26 -22.03 14.41 11.81
CA ALA A 26 -23.44 14.19 12.10
C ALA A 26 -23.94 12.90 11.43
N HIS A 27 -23.72 12.75 10.12
CA HIS A 27 -24.13 11.55 9.39
C HIS A 27 -23.39 10.27 9.83
N TYR A 28 -22.12 10.40 10.21
CA TYR A 28 -21.36 9.28 10.79
C TYR A 28 -22.01 8.80 12.11
N ASN A 29 -22.35 9.73 13.00
CA ASN A 29 -23.00 9.41 14.27
C ASN A 29 -24.41 8.86 14.09
N GLU A 30 -25.19 9.40 13.14
CA GLU A 30 -26.51 8.84 12.80
C GLU A 30 -26.39 7.40 12.26
N ALA A 31 -25.40 7.11 11.41
CA ALA A 31 -25.15 5.75 10.95
C ALA A 31 -24.84 4.79 12.12
N ILE A 32 -24.03 5.21 13.10
CA ILE A 32 -23.78 4.42 14.31
C ILE A 32 -25.07 4.16 15.10
N LYS A 33 -25.94 5.16 15.25
CA LYS A 33 -27.24 4.98 15.95
C LYS A 33 -28.07 3.90 15.26
N HIS A 34 -28.19 3.94 13.94
CA HIS A 34 -28.91 2.94 13.16
C HIS A 34 -28.26 1.54 13.26
N LEU A 35 -26.93 1.47 13.22
CA LEU A 35 -26.21 0.19 13.36
C LEU A 35 -26.43 -0.47 14.71
N ARG A 36 -26.57 0.30 15.79
CA ARG A 36 -26.86 -0.25 17.13
C ARG A 36 -28.23 -0.94 17.21
N THR A 37 -29.15 -0.58 16.32
CA THR A 37 -30.51 -1.15 16.28
C THR A 37 -30.70 -2.21 15.20
N THR A 38 -29.75 -2.35 14.26
CA THR A 38 -29.90 -3.30 13.15
C THR A 38 -29.46 -4.70 13.57
N SER A 39 -30.21 -5.71 13.15
CA SER A 39 -29.81 -7.13 13.25
C SER A 39 -29.23 -7.66 11.94
N ASN A 40 -29.26 -6.87 10.85
CA ASN A 40 -28.73 -7.27 9.56
C ASN A 40 -27.19 -7.13 9.53
N GLN A 41 -26.50 -8.25 9.72
CA GLN A 41 -25.04 -8.28 9.77
C GLN A 41 -24.37 -7.86 8.45
N GLU A 42 -24.99 -8.09 7.29
CA GLU A 42 -24.44 -7.64 5.99
C GLU A 42 -24.46 -6.11 5.87
N THR A 43 -25.52 -5.48 6.39
CA THR A 43 -25.58 -4.02 6.50
C THR A 43 -24.48 -3.51 7.42
N VAL A 44 -24.22 -4.17 8.54
CA VAL A 44 -23.12 -3.80 9.44
C VAL A 44 -21.78 -3.90 8.72
N LEU A 45 -21.50 -5.00 8.01
CA LEU A 45 -20.26 -5.18 7.24
C LEU A 45 -20.08 -4.12 6.15
N PHE A 46 -21.15 -3.82 5.40
CA PHE A 46 -21.13 -2.79 4.38
C PHE A 46 -20.82 -1.42 4.99
N VAL A 47 -21.45 -1.07 6.11
CA VAL A 47 -21.16 0.20 6.80
C VAL A 47 -19.76 0.22 7.41
N CYS A 48 -19.22 -0.91 7.88
CA CYS A 48 -17.80 -0.99 8.29
C CYS A 48 -16.88 -0.57 7.13
N ILE A 49 -17.09 -1.09 5.91
CA ILE A 49 -16.32 -0.67 4.72
C ILE A 49 -16.47 0.84 4.48
N LEU A 50 -17.68 1.39 4.59
CA LEU A 50 -17.90 2.83 4.44
C LEU A 50 -17.19 3.66 5.53
N PHE A 51 -17.15 3.19 6.78
CA PHE A 51 -16.40 3.84 7.84
C PHE A 51 -14.89 3.77 7.59
N VAL A 52 -14.38 2.65 7.08
CA VAL A 52 -12.98 2.58 6.61
C VAL A 52 -12.71 3.68 5.56
N CYS A 53 -13.59 3.86 4.56
CA CYS A 53 -13.46 4.96 3.60
C CYS A 53 -13.45 6.35 4.25
N ILE A 54 -14.34 6.58 5.23
CA ILE A 54 -14.45 7.87 5.93
C ILE A 54 -13.17 8.17 6.71
N GLU A 55 -12.67 7.20 7.48
CA GLU A 55 -11.44 7.37 8.25
C GLU A 55 -10.23 7.53 7.33
N MET A 56 -10.18 6.81 6.21
CA MET A 56 -9.18 7.04 5.16
C MET A 56 -9.24 8.46 4.62
N LEU A 57 -10.40 8.98 4.21
CA LEU A 57 -10.54 10.36 3.73
C LEU A 57 -10.06 11.37 4.77
N ARG A 58 -10.40 11.16 6.05
CA ARG A 58 -9.96 12.00 7.17
C ARG A 58 -8.47 11.87 7.49
N GLY A 59 -7.78 10.83 7.01
CA GLY A 59 -6.40 10.54 7.35
C GLY A 59 -6.22 9.88 8.72
N GLU A 60 -7.29 9.32 9.28
CA GLU A 60 -7.30 8.65 10.58
C GLU A 60 -6.93 7.16 10.39
N CYS A 61 -5.62 6.87 10.37
CA CYS A 61 -5.12 5.52 10.13
C CYS A 61 -5.66 4.50 11.15
N GLN A 62 -5.63 4.83 12.44
CA GLN A 62 -6.05 3.90 13.50
C GLN A 62 -7.55 3.60 13.39
N GLY A 63 -8.39 4.60 13.14
CA GLY A 63 -9.82 4.42 12.93
C GLY A 63 -10.12 3.49 11.75
N ALA A 64 -9.42 3.67 10.62
CA ALA A 64 -9.56 2.80 9.45
C ALA A 64 -9.15 1.35 9.76
N ILE A 65 -8.04 1.14 10.48
CA ILE A 65 -7.57 -0.18 10.93
C ILE A 65 -8.61 -0.84 11.84
N ASP A 66 -9.15 -0.09 12.80
CA ASP A 66 -10.10 -0.62 13.77
C ASP A 66 -11.40 -1.02 13.09
N HIS A 67 -11.97 -0.20 12.19
CA HIS A 67 -13.17 -0.58 11.44
C HIS A 67 -12.94 -1.81 10.56
N CYS A 68 -11.77 -1.92 9.94
CA CYS A 68 -11.42 -3.12 9.18
C CYS A 68 -11.35 -4.36 10.08
N ARG A 69 -10.71 -4.25 11.25
CA ARG A 69 -10.60 -5.32 12.26
C ARG A 69 -11.96 -5.80 12.74
N HIS A 70 -12.84 -4.87 13.11
CA HIS A 70 -14.19 -5.19 13.56
C HIS A 70 -15.01 -5.85 12.45
N GLY A 71 -14.93 -5.33 11.22
CA GLY A 71 -15.60 -5.93 10.06
C GLY A 71 -15.14 -7.36 9.78
N THR A 72 -13.82 -7.63 9.79
CA THR A 72 -13.29 -8.99 9.62
C THR A 72 -13.76 -9.94 10.72
N ASN A 73 -13.81 -9.50 11.98
CA ASN A 73 -14.32 -10.32 13.09
C ASN A 73 -15.81 -10.64 12.93
N ILE A 74 -16.62 -9.67 12.50
CA ILE A 74 -18.05 -9.89 12.22
C ILE A 74 -18.22 -10.91 11.08
N LEU A 75 -17.46 -10.75 10.00
CA LEU A 75 -17.49 -11.65 8.85
C LEU A 75 -17.10 -13.09 9.24
N ASN A 76 -16.10 -13.25 10.12
CA ASN A 76 -15.71 -14.56 10.65
C ASN A 76 -16.79 -15.20 11.54
N GLY A 77 -17.69 -14.41 12.11
CA GLY A 77 -18.82 -14.91 12.91
C GLY A 77 -19.98 -15.46 12.08
N PHE A 78 -19.95 -15.35 10.75
CA PHE A 78 -21.06 -15.80 9.90
C PHE A 78 -21.06 -17.31 9.79
N LYS A 79 -22.13 -17.97 10.26
CA LYS A 79 -22.34 -19.42 10.11
C LYS A 79 -22.62 -19.83 8.66
N SER A 80 -23.34 -18.97 7.93
CA SER A 80 -23.64 -19.13 6.51
C SER A 80 -23.53 -17.76 5.84
N LYS A 81 -22.87 -17.71 4.68
CA LYS A 81 -22.65 -16.48 3.91
C LYS A 81 -23.57 -16.48 2.70
N SER A 82 -24.31 -15.39 2.50
CA SER A 82 -25.09 -15.16 1.28
C SER A 82 -24.17 -14.96 0.07
N ASN A 83 -24.74 -15.00 -1.15
CA ASN A 83 -23.99 -14.67 -2.36
C ASN A 83 -23.50 -13.21 -2.34
N PHE A 84 -24.30 -12.27 -1.84
CA PHE A 84 -23.87 -10.87 -1.71
C PHE A 84 -22.62 -10.74 -0.82
N THR A 85 -22.59 -11.45 0.30
CA THR A 85 -21.42 -11.47 1.18
C THR A 85 -20.19 -12.07 0.48
N LYS A 86 -20.34 -13.20 -0.22
CA LYS A 86 -19.25 -13.89 -0.90
C LYS A 86 -18.71 -13.12 -2.10
N ASP A 87 -19.59 -12.48 -2.87
CA ASP A 87 -19.25 -11.87 -4.15
C ASP A 87 -18.75 -10.42 -4.00
N HIS A 88 -19.12 -9.73 -2.91
CA HIS A 88 -18.83 -8.29 -2.74
C HIS A 88 -18.13 -7.94 -1.42
N LEU A 89 -18.64 -8.41 -0.28
CA LEU A 89 -18.10 -8.01 1.02
C LEU A 89 -16.77 -8.70 1.32
N GLU A 90 -16.72 -10.01 1.13
CA GLU A 90 -15.53 -10.80 1.44
C GLU A 90 -14.32 -10.41 0.58
N PRO A 91 -14.43 -10.24 -0.76
CA PRO A 91 -13.31 -9.75 -1.56
C PRO A 91 -12.84 -8.35 -1.12
N ALA A 92 -13.76 -7.47 -0.70
CA ALA A 92 -13.39 -6.14 -0.20
C ALA A 92 -12.59 -6.24 1.10
N PHE A 93 -13.04 -7.05 2.08
CA PHE A 93 -12.29 -7.29 3.31
C PHE A 93 -10.96 -8.02 3.09
N CYS A 94 -10.88 -8.90 2.09
CA CYS A 94 -9.63 -9.53 1.67
C CYS A 94 -8.60 -8.48 1.26
N ARG A 95 -8.96 -7.59 0.32
CA ARG A 95 -8.06 -6.52 -0.15
C ARG A 95 -7.70 -5.54 0.96
N LEU A 96 -8.66 -5.20 1.82
CA LEU A 96 -8.40 -4.38 3.01
C LEU A 96 -7.50 -5.07 4.03
N GLY A 97 -7.45 -6.40 4.04
CA GLY A 97 -6.59 -7.16 4.94
C GLY A 97 -5.09 -6.92 4.75
N VAL A 98 -4.66 -6.26 3.67
CA VAL A 98 -3.24 -5.97 3.41
C VAL A 98 -2.79 -4.65 4.04
N PHE A 99 -3.60 -3.59 3.97
CA PHE A 99 -3.14 -2.23 4.31
C PHE A 99 -2.66 -2.07 5.77
N PRO A 100 -3.27 -2.69 6.81
CA PRO A 100 -2.89 -2.45 8.20
C PRO A 100 -1.41 -2.74 8.47
N PHE A 101 -0.84 -3.71 7.75
CA PHE A 101 0.56 -4.13 7.87
C PHE A 101 1.58 -3.12 7.34
N PHE A 102 1.14 -2.12 6.57
CA PHE A 102 2.00 -1.00 6.18
C PHE A 102 2.02 0.13 7.22
N PHE A 103 1.12 0.07 8.21
CA PHE A 103 0.93 1.09 9.23
C PHE A 103 1.18 0.54 10.65
N GLY A 104 2.09 -0.43 10.77
CA GLY A 104 2.62 -0.89 12.06
C GLY A 104 1.76 -1.90 12.81
N VAL A 105 0.74 -2.49 12.18
CA VAL A 105 -0.07 -3.54 12.80
C VAL A 105 0.63 -4.89 12.70
N SER A 106 0.65 -5.64 13.80
CA SER A 106 1.22 -7.00 13.84
C SER A 106 0.20 -8.08 13.47
N PRO A 107 0.58 -9.15 12.74
CA PRO A 107 -0.33 -10.24 12.34
C PRO A 107 -1.09 -10.93 13.48
N GLU A 108 -0.49 -11.02 14.66
CA GLU A 108 -1.07 -11.66 15.86
C GLU A 108 -2.26 -10.85 16.38
N THR A 109 -2.20 -9.53 16.21
CA THR A 109 -3.26 -8.64 16.68
C THR A 109 -4.42 -8.56 15.68
N PHE A 110 -4.15 -8.73 14.38
CA PHE A 110 -5.13 -8.50 13.31
C PHE A 110 -5.75 -9.81 12.81
N PRO A 111 -7.09 -9.95 12.81
CA PRO A 111 -7.74 -11.21 12.49
C PRO A 111 -7.46 -11.65 11.04
N ALA A 112 -7.17 -12.93 10.85
CA ALA A 112 -7.23 -13.57 9.54
C ALA A 112 -8.68 -13.96 9.21
N MET A 113 -9.02 -14.05 7.93
CA MET A 113 -10.31 -14.61 7.52
C MET A 113 -10.27 -16.13 7.73
N THR A 114 -11.17 -16.67 8.54
CA THR A 114 -11.12 -18.08 9.01
C THR A 114 -11.76 -19.09 8.05
N SER A 115 -12.71 -18.65 7.24
CA SER A 115 -13.40 -19.51 6.27
C SER A 115 -13.72 -18.72 5.00
N PRO A 116 -12.69 -18.26 4.26
CA PRO A 116 -12.90 -17.58 3.00
C PRO A 116 -13.55 -18.52 1.99
N SER A 117 -14.36 -17.95 1.11
CA SER A 117 -14.81 -18.56 -0.13
C SER A 117 -13.60 -19.04 -0.92
N PRO A 118 -13.67 -20.23 -1.55
CA PRO A 118 -12.55 -20.74 -2.34
C PRO A 118 -12.16 -19.73 -3.41
N ALA A 119 -10.84 -19.53 -3.58
CA ALA A 119 -10.33 -18.76 -4.70
C ALA A 119 -10.77 -19.42 -6.02
N PRO A 120 -10.97 -18.63 -7.10
CA PRO A 120 -11.27 -19.19 -8.42
C PRO A 120 -10.20 -20.19 -8.84
N ASN A 121 -10.64 -21.34 -9.36
CA ASN A 121 -9.73 -22.34 -9.90
C ASN A 121 -9.40 -22.01 -11.37
N PRO A 122 -8.17 -22.25 -11.81
CA PRO A 122 -7.83 -22.17 -13.23
C PRO A 122 -8.59 -23.25 -14.05
N PRO A 123 -8.78 -23.04 -15.37
CA PRO A 123 -8.31 -21.89 -16.14
C PRO A 123 -9.16 -20.64 -15.85
N PHE A 124 -8.50 -19.49 -15.66
CA PHE A 124 -9.20 -18.22 -15.49
C PHE A 124 -9.89 -17.79 -16.79
N CYS A 125 -11.11 -17.26 -16.64
CA CYS A 125 -11.98 -16.75 -17.69
C CYS A 125 -12.08 -15.22 -17.71
N SER A 126 -11.71 -14.55 -16.60
CA SER A 126 -11.77 -13.09 -16.50
C SER A 126 -10.63 -12.51 -15.67
N LEU A 127 -10.35 -11.22 -15.86
CA LEU A 127 -9.37 -10.50 -15.03
C LEU A 127 -9.80 -10.40 -13.56
N LEU A 128 -11.11 -10.42 -13.29
CA LEU A 128 -11.66 -10.48 -11.95
C LEU A 128 -11.28 -11.79 -11.24
N GLU A 129 -11.36 -12.92 -11.94
CA GLU A 129 -10.94 -14.22 -11.38
C GLU A 129 -9.43 -14.26 -11.13
N VAL A 130 -8.64 -13.75 -12.08
CA VAL A 130 -7.17 -13.60 -11.93
C VAL A 130 -6.84 -12.81 -10.65
N GLN A 131 -7.52 -11.68 -10.44
CA GLN A 131 -7.32 -10.85 -9.26
C GLN A 131 -7.80 -11.55 -7.97
N ALA A 132 -8.99 -12.14 -7.99
CA ALA A 132 -9.57 -12.83 -6.84
C ALA A 132 -8.73 -14.05 -6.40
N ALA A 133 -7.97 -14.67 -7.32
CA ALA A 133 -7.01 -15.71 -6.99
C ALA A 133 -5.69 -15.16 -6.40
N LEU A 134 -5.28 -13.93 -6.75
CA LEU A 134 -4.05 -13.31 -6.25
C LEU A 134 -4.23 -12.66 -4.87
N ASP A 135 -5.35 -11.96 -4.65
CA ASP A 135 -5.61 -11.18 -3.43
C ASP A 135 -5.37 -12.00 -2.12
N PRO A 136 -5.92 -13.21 -1.93
CA PRO A 136 -5.66 -14.00 -0.72
C PRO A 136 -4.21 -14.47 -0.60
N LEU A 137 -3.51 -14.71 -1.73
CA LEU A 137 -2.08 -15.04 -1.71
C LEU A 137 -1.24 -13.86 -1.22
N LEU A 138 -1.57 -12.63 -1.62
CA LEU A 138 -0.89 -11.42 -1.14
C LEU A 138 -1.17 -11.16 0.33
N VAL A 139 -2.40 -11.38 0.81
CA VAL A 139 -2.75 -11.31 2.23
C VAL A 139 -1.97 -12.34 3.04
N ARG A 140 -1.90 -13.60 2.58
CA ARG A 140 -1.08 -14.65 3.22
C ARG A 140 0.39 -14.25 3.24
N THR A 141 0.91 -13.75 2.12
CA THR A 141 2.30 -13.32 1.99
C THR A 141 2.65 -12.19 2.96
N ILE A 142 1.87 -11.10 3.00
CA ILE A 142 2.18 -9.97 3.89
C ILE A 142 2.08 -10.37 5.36
N ARG A 143 1.12 -11.22 5.74
CA ARG A 143 1.03 -11.73 7.12
C ARG A 143 2.24 -12.57 7.47
N PHE A 144 2.66 -13.45 6.58
CA PHE A 144 3.82 -14.30 6.77
C PHE A 144 5.12 -13.50 6.95
N ILE A 145 5.39 -12.52 6.07
CA ILE A 145 6.62 -11.72 6.19
C ILE A 145 6.62 -10.82 7.41
N ARG A 146 5.45 -10.36 7.87
CA ARG A 146 5.33 -9.52 9.07
C ARG A 146 5.43 -10.33 10.35
N ALA A 147 5.00 -11.59 10.36
CA ALA A 147 5.26 -12.50 11.47
C ALA A 147 6.78 -12.77 11.61
N ALA A 148 7.53 -12.66 10.52
CA ALA A 148 8.99 -12.75 10.54
C ALA A 148 9.69 -11.47 11.04
N ASP A 149 8.96 -10.38 11.34
CA ASP A 149 9.57 -9.12 11.77
C ASP A 149 10.30 -9.27 13.11
N GLU A 150 9.88 -10.17 14.01
CA GLU A 150 10.64 -10.47 15.24
C GLU A 150 12.04 -11.01 14.93
N TYR A 151 12.17 -11.93 13.98
CA TYR A 151 13.47 -12.44 13.55
C TYR A 151 14.26 -11.41 12.73
N ARG A 152 13.60 -10.74 11.79
CA ARG A 152 14.22 -9.75 10.92
C ARG A 152 14.73 -8.57 11.72
N LEU A 153 13.92 -8.03 12.63
CA LEU A 153 14.20 -6.83 13.40
C LEU A 153 14.81 -7.11 14.79
N GLY A 154 14.63 -8.30 15.37
CA GLY A 154 15.16 -8.67 16.68
C GLY A 154 16.67 -8.87 16.70
N ASP A 155 17.25 -9.08 17.89
CA ASP A 155 18.68 -9.32 18.05
C ASP A 155 19.12 -10.72 17.54
N GLU A 156 20.40 -11.05 17.73
CA GLU A 156 20.98 -12.35 17.34
C GLU A 156 20.48 -13.52 18.20
N THR A 157 19.80 -13.26 19.33
CA THR A 157 19.22 -14.30 20.20
C THR A 157 17.87 -14.78 19.67
N CYS A 158 17.20 -13.97 18.83
CA CYS A 158 15.93 -14.36 18.22
C CYS A 158 16.12 -15.64 17.37
N PRO A 159 15.32 -16.69 17.63
CA PRO A 159 15.50 -17.99 16.99
C PRO A 159 15.32 -17.87 15.48
N LYS A 160 16.12 -18.64 14.75
CA LYS A 160 15.98 -18.75 13.29
C LYS A 160 14.62 -19.38 12.96
N PRO A 161 14.05 -19.05 11.78
CA PRO A 161 12.86 -19.73 11.28
C PRO A 161 13.04 -21.24 11.31
N ASP A 162 12.07 -21.94 11.90
CA ASP A 162 12.10 -23.38 12.06
C ASP A 162 11.74 -24.10 10.74
N ALA A 163 11.77 -25.44 10.76
CA ALA A 163 11.47 -26.24 9.57
C ALA A 163 10.03 -26.01 9.07
N SER A 164 9.07 -25.79 9.98
CA SER A 164 7.66 -25.55 9.63
C SER A 164 7.48 -24.21 8.92
N THR A 165 8.08 -23.15 9.45
CA THR A 165 8.09 -21.81 8.85
C THR A 165 8.76 -21.82 7.49
N MET A 166 9.89 -22.54 7.35
CA MET A 166 10.59 -22.68 6.06
C MET A 166 9.77 -23.46 5.03
N GLN A 167 8.97 -24.44 5.48
CA GLN A 167 8.05 -25.18 4.62
C GLN A 167 6.89 -24.30 4.16
N GLU A 168 6.28 -23.52 5.05
CA GLU A 168 5.24 -22.55 4.70
C GLU A 168 5.74 -21.52 3.68
N ARG A 169 6.98 -21.00 3.84
CA ARG A 169 7.59 -20.11 2.84
C ARG A 169 7.59 -20.75 1.45
N LYS A 170 8.01 -22.02 1.33
CA LYS A 170 8.06 -22.75 0.06
C LYS A 170 6.67 -22.93 -0.54
N GLU A 171 5.66 -23.17 0.29
CA GLU A 171 4.28 -23.32 -0.17
C GLU A 171 3.70 -22.02 -0.72
N ILE A 172 3.97 -20.89 -0.05
CA ILE A 172 3.57 -19.57 -0.56
C ILE A 172 4.28 -19.28 -1.88
N ASP A 173 5.58 -19.54 -1.93
CA ASP A 173 6.40 -19.35 -3.13
C ASP A 173 5.87 -20.16 -4.33
N ALA A 174 5.61 -21.45 -4.11
CA ALA A 174 5.05 -22.34 -5.12
C ALA A 174 3.64 -21.93 -5.56
N SER A 175 2.83 -21.38 -4.65
CA SER A 175 1.49 -20.88 -4.95
C SER A 175 1.54 -19.62 -5.83
N LEU A 176 2.48 -18.70 -5.55
CA LEU A 176 2.72 -17.52 -6.39
C LEU A 176 3.21 -17.92 -7.80
N ASP A 177 4.08 -18.93 -7.90
CA ASP A 177 4.56 -19.43 -9.19
C ASP A 177 3.46 -20.16 -9.97
N ALA A 178 2.61 -20.92 -9.28
CA ALA A 178 1.43 -21.56 -9.90
C ALA A 178 0.46 -20.52 -10.43
N TRP A 179 0.15 -19.48 -9.64
CA TRP A 179 -0.70 -18.38 -10.08
C TRP A 179 -0.12 -17.67 -11.33
N LEU A 180 1.20 -17.43 -11.38
CA LEU A 180 1.82 -16.79 -12.54
C LEU A 180 1.64 -17.62 -13.81
N ARG A 181 1.86 -18.94 -13.74
CA ARG A 181 1.69 -19.84 -14.89
C ARG A 181 0.27 -19.73 -15.45
N GLU A 182 -0.74 -19.78 -14.58
CA GLU A 182 -2.14 -19.69 -14.99
C GLU A 182 -2.52 -18.30 -15.52
N TYR A 183 -1.95 -17.25 -14.94
CA TYR A 183 -2.09 -15.88 -15.45
C TYR A 183 -1.48 -15.73 -16.86
N GLN A 184 -0.31 -16.31 -17.10
CA GLN A 184 0.32 -16.31 -18.43
C GLN A 184 -0.55 -17.04 -19.45
N SER A 185 -1.07 -18.23 -19.12
CA SER A 185 -2.01 -18.95 -19.99
C SER A 185 -3.29 -18.16 -20.24
N PHE A 186 -3.79 -17.40 -19.26
CA PHE A 186 -4.91 -16.46 -19.45
C PHE A 186 -4.56 -15.35 -20.45
N LYS A 187 -3.39 -14.70 -20.33
CA LYS A 187 -2.93 -13.65 -21.27
C LYS A 187 -2.81 -14.17 -22.71
N GLU A 188 -2.27 -15.36 -22.88
CA GLU A 188 -2.12 -16.01 -24.20
C GLU A 188 -3.49 -16.27 -24.85
N ARG A 189 -4.46 -16.81 -24.08
CA ARG A 189 -5.84 -17.00 -24.55
C ARG A 189 -6.50 -15.67 -24.93
N LYS A 190 -6.40 -14.66 -24.05
CA LYS A 190 -6.96 -13.31 -24.28
C LYS A 190 -6.42 -12.68 -25.57
N THR A 191 -5.12 -12.82 -25.82
CA THR A 191 -4.44 -12.31 -27.01
C THR A 191 -4.91 -13.02 -28.29
N THR A 192 -5.01 -14.35 -28.23
CA THR A 192 -5.41 -15.19 -29.37
C THR A 192 -6.85 -14.95 -29.81
N GLN A 193 -7.75 -14.63 -28.87
CA GLN A 193 -9.18 -14.46 -29.13
C GLN A 193 -9.53 -13.17 -29.90
N LYS A 194 -8.56 -12.29 -30.24
CA LYS A 194 -8.79 -10.99 -30.91
C LYS A 194 -9.98 -10.23 -30.30
N CYS A 195 -10.10 -10.22 -28.98
CA CYS A 195 -11.04 -9.34 -28.29
C CYS A 195 -10.59 -7.89 -28.53
N LYS A 196 -11.06 -7.29 -29.62
CA LYS A 196 -10.92 -5.87 -29.96
C LYS A 196 -11.75 -5.01 -29.00
N LEU A 197 -11.60 -5.17 -27.70
CA LEU A 197 -11.94 -4.18 -26.69
C LEU A 197 -11.49 -4.66 -25.30
N GLY A 198 -10.18 -4.88 -25.12
CA GLY A 198 -9.63 -4.68 -23.78
C GLY A 198 -9.87 -3.21 -23.46
N ALA A 199 -10.88 -2.89 -22.65
CA ALA A 199 -11.11 -1.53 -22.24
C ALA A 199 -9.81 -1.03 -21.60
N MET A 200 -9.35 0.16 -21.94
CA MET A 200 -8.12 0.79 -21.43
C MET A 200 -7.88 0.60 -19.91
N ARG A 201 -8.97 0.45 -19.14
CA ARG A 201 -8.96 0.13 -17.70
C ARG A 201 -8.45 -1.28 -17.39
N GLU A 202 -8.82 -2.30 -18.16
CA GLU A 202 -8.33 -3.67 -17.98
C GLU A 202 -6.82 -3.74 -18.13
N ASP A 203 -6.26 -3.06 -19.13
CA ASP A 203 -4.80 -3.02 -19.32
C ASP A 203 -4.12 -2.46 -18.07
N ILE A 204 -4.60 -1.34 -17.52
CA ILE A 204 -4.06 -0.76 -16.28
C ILE A 204 -4.15 -1.76 -15.12
N VAL A 205 -5.28 -2.47 -14.98
CA VAL A 205 -5.48 -3.47 -13.93
C VAL A 205 -4.53 -4.66 -14.11
N GLU A 206 -4.27 -5.11 -15.34
CA GLU A 206 -3.28 -6.15 -15.63
C GLU A 206 -1.88 -5.74 -15.18
N ARG A 207 -1.43 -4.52 -15.52
CA ARG A 207 -0.12 -4.01 -15.06
C ARG A 207 -0.05 -3.93 -13.54
N LEU A 208 -1.14 -3.53 -12.90
CA LEU A 208 -1.23 -3.43 -11.44
C LEU A 208 -1.15 -4.82 -10.77
N ILE A 209 -1.88 -5.80 -11.28
CA ILE A 209 -1.88 -7.18 -10.79
C ILE A 209 -0.48 -7.80 -10.93
N GLU A 210 0.14 -7.65 -12.11
CA GLU A 210 1.50 -8.16 -12.36
C GLU A 210 2.53 -7.48 -11.43
N SER A 211 2.38 -6.18 -11.19
CA SER A 211 3.21 -5.44 -10.22
C SER A 211 3.04 -5.96 -8.79
N LYS A 212 1.80 -6.26 -8.36
CA LYS A 212 1.52 -6.83 -7.05
C LYS A 212 2.14 -8.22 -6.88
N TRP A 213 2.06 -9.07 -7.90
CA TRP A 213 2.71 -10.38 -7.89
C TRP A 213 4.25 -10.26 -7.77
N LEU A 214 4.87 -9.35 -8.53
CA LEU A 214 6.31 -9.09 -8.44
C LEU A 214 6.72 -8.66 -7.01
N VAL A 215 5.95 -7.78 -6.38
CA VAL A 215 6.17 -7.38 -4.97
C VAL A 215 6.05 -8.59 -4.03
N GLY A 216 5.02 -9.43 -4.21
CA GLY A 216 4.84 -10.65 -3.44
C GLY A 216 6.04 -11.61 -3.52
N LYS A 217 6.60 -11.80 -4.73
CA LYS A 217 7.82 -12.60 -4.93
C LYS A 217 9.03 -11.99 -4.21
N ILE A 218 9.25 -10.67 -4.34
CA ILE A 218 10.35 -9.99 -3.64
C ILE A 218 10.20 -10.17 -2.12
N TRP A 219 8.98 -10.03 -1.57
CA TRP A 219 8.72 -10.24 -0.16
C TRP A 219 9.09 -11.65 0.31
N ILE A 220 8.64 -12.70 -0.40
CA ILE A 220 8.96 -14.09 -0.04
C ILE A 220 10.44 -14.42 -0.21
N ASP A 221 11.09 -13.86 -1.23
CA ASP A 221 12.53 -14.06 -1.47
C ASP A 221 13.39 -13.45 -0.35
N THR A 222 12.92 -12.36 0.28
CA THR A 222 13.69 -11.55 1.24
C THR A 222 13.24 -11.68 2.70
N CYS A 223 12.12 -12.36 2.98
CA CYS A 223 11.45 -12.38 4.30
C CYS A 223 12.32 -12.74 5.51
N PHE A 224 13.35 -13.58 5.33
CA PHE A 224 14.26 -14.00 6.40
C PHE A 224 15.66 -13.39 6.30
N SER A 225 15.86 -12.38 5.46
CA SER A 225 17.13 -11.68 5.44
C SER A 225 17.20 -10.70 6.61
N ARG A 226 18.27 -10.81 7.41
CA ARG A 226 18.62 -9.78 8.40
C ARG A 226 19.32 -8.58 7.77
N GLY A 227 19.80 -8.67 6.52
CA GLY A 227 20.43 -7.57 5.79
C GLY A 227 19.55 -6.98 4.70
N GLU A 228 19.69 -5.68 4.43
CA GLU A 228 18.99 -4.95 3.38
C GLU A 228 19.70 -5.06 2.00
N ALA A 229 20.96 -5.52 1.96
CA ALA A 229 21.65 -5.92 0.72
C ALA A 229 20.91 -6.97 -0.11
N VAL A 230 20.06 -7.80 0.52
CA VAL A 230 19.29 -8.84 -0.18
C VAL A 230 18.41 -8.29 -1.30
N TYR A 231 17.91 -7.06 -1.17
CA TYR A 231 17.05 -6.44 -2.18
C TYR A 231 17.80 -6.14 -3.48
N ASP A 232 19.13 -6.05 -3.45
CA ASP A 232 19.96 -5.81 -4.65
C ASP A 232 19.92 -7.01 -5.61
N LEU A 233 19.60 -8.21 -5.12
CA LEU A 233 19.37 -9.40 -5.95
C LEU A 233 18.09 -9.30 -6.79
N HIS A 234 17.26 -8.28 -6.55
CA HIS A 234 15.95 -8.10 -7.18
C HIS A 234 15.85 -6.85 -8.05
N LEU A 235 16.99 -6.26 -8.47
CA LEU A 235 17.00 -5.10 -9.36
C LEU A 235 16.17 -5.30 -10.63
N GLU A 236 16.23 -6.48 -11.27
CA GLU A 236 15.40 -6.77 -12.45
C GLU A 236 13.89 -6.74 -12.14
N LYS A 237 13.47 -7.33 -11.01
CA LYS A 237 12.05 -7.29 -10.60
C LYS A 237 11.59 -5.86 -10.34
N PHE A 238 12.45 -5.03 -9.73
CA PHE A 238 12.15 -3.60 -9.56
C PHE A 238 12.04 -2.87 -10.90
N ARG A 239 12.93 -3.12 -11.86
CA ARG A 239 12.84 -2.55 -13.21
C ARG A 239 11.55 -2.94 -13.91
N ASN A 240 11.13 -4.19 -13.78
CA ASN A 240 9.87 -4.68 -14.37
C ASN A 240 8.66 -3.93 -13.80
N ILE A 241 8.60 -3.71 -12.47
CA ILE A 241 7.49 -2.94 -11.87
C ILE A 241 7.50 -1.49 -12.40
N ILE A 242 8.67 -0.86 -12.52
CA ILE A 242 8.79 0.49 -13.09
C ILE A 242 8.28 0.53 -14.53
N GLU A 243 8.60 -0.47 -15.33
CA GLU A 243 8.17 -0.55 -16.73
C GLU A 243 6.65 -0.74 -16.84
N LEU A 244 6.07 -1.63 -16.02
CA LEU A 244 4.61 -1.79 -15.93
C LEU A 244 3.93 -0.47 -15.53
N ALA A 245 4.50 0.26 -14.58
CA ALA A 245 4.00 1.57 -14.16
C ALA A 245 4.12 2.62 -15.28
N ARG A 246 5.24 2.69 -16.02
CA ARG A 246 5.39 3.58 -17.19
C ARG A 246 4.33 3.32 -18.24
N GLN A 247 4.10 2.04 -18.54
CA GLN A 247 3.07 1.68 -19.52
C GLN A 247 1.69 2.09 -19.02
N ALA A 248 1.39 1.95 -17.72
CA ALA A 248 0.12 2.39 -17.14
C ALA A 248 -0.02 3.92 -17.18
N GLU A 249 1.08 4.65 -16.99
CA GLU A 249 1.12 6.12 -17.05
C GLU A 249 0.81 6.62 -18.44
N ALA A 250 1.45 6.05 -19.47
CA ALA A 250 1.20 6.41 -20.86
C ALA A 250 -0.29 6.27 -21.24
N ILE A 251 -0.93 5.21 -20.74
CA ILE A 251 -2.36 4.97 -20.91
C ILE A 251 -3.19 6.02 -20.17
N LEU A 252 -2.96 6.20 -18.87
CA LEU A 252 -3.73 7.12 -18.02
C LEU A 252 -3.59 8.57 -18.43
N ARG A 253 -2.41 8.99 -18.89
CA ARG A 253 -2.15 10.33 -19.41
C ARG A 253 -3.11 10.69 -20.55
N SER A 254 -3.38 9.72 -21.44
CA SER A 254 -4.36 9.91 -22.51
C SER A 254 -5.80 10.09 -21.99
N MET A 255 -6.15 9.46 -20.86
CA MET A 255 -7.46 9.59 -20.23
C MET A 255 -7.62 10.90 -19.46
N TRP A 256 -6.61 11.33 -18.72
CA TRP A 256 -6.69 12.56 -17.92
C TRP A 256 -6.74 13.83 -18.78
N ASN A 257 -6.28 13.77 -20.03
CA ASN A 257 -6.53 14.83 -21.00
C ASN A 257 -8.02 14.98 -21.35
N LYS A 258 -8.85 13.95 -21.11
CA LYS A 258 -10.28 13.92 -21.46
C LYS A 258 -11.19 14.03 -20.24
N TYR A 259 -10.76 13.54 -19.08
CA TYR A 259 -11.59 13.46 -17.89
C TYR A 259 -10.83 13.94 -16.65
N PRO A 260 -11.50 14.64 -15.71
CA PRO A 260 -10.87 15.06 -14.48
C PRO A 260 -10.41 13.83 -13.68
N ARG A 261 -9.19 13.91 -13.15
CA ARG A 261 -8.62 12.88 -12.28
C ARG A 261 -9.38 12.84 -10.96
N ALA A 262 -9.91 11.68 -10.58
CA ALA A 262 -10.42 11.47 -9.23
C ALA A 262 -9.28 11.70 -8.23
N LYS A 263 -9.57 12.31 -7.08
CA LYS A 263 -8.52 12.61 -6.09
C LYS A 263 -8.35 11.53 -5.03
N PHE A 264 -9.37 10.70 -4.84
CA PHE A 264 -9.38 9.61 -3.89
C PHE A 264 -9.71 8.29 -4.57
N THR A 265 -9.03 7.23 -4.16
CA THR A 265 -9.44 5.85 -4.42
C THR A 265 -9.38 5.05 -3.12
N PHE A 266 -10.33 4.14 -2.94
CA PHE A 266 -10.36 3.25 -1.78
C PHE A 266 -9.39 2.08 -1.89
N GLU A 267 -9.17 1.62 -3.12
CA GLU A 267 -8.31 0.47 -3.42
C GLU A 267 -6.82 0.86 -3.38
N MET A 268 -5.97 -0.10 -3.04
CA MET A 268 -4.52 0.08 -3.16
C MET A 268 -4.10 0.06 -4.64
N GLY A 269 -3.67 1.22 -5.13
CA GLY A 269 -3.17 1.43 -6.49
C GLY A 269 -1.65 1.30 -6.61
N PHE A 270 -1.05 2.09 -7.49
CA PHE A 270 0.39 2.07 -7.75
C PHE A 270 1.20 2.77 -6.66
N ALA A 271 0.61 3.65 -5.84
CA ALA A 271 1.33 4.40 -4.81
C ALA A 271 2.11 3.50 -3.82
N PRO A 272 1.47 2.53 -3.14
CA PRO A 272 2.19 1.64 -2.21
C PRO A 272 3.26 0.79 -2.91
N LEU A 273 3.03 0.38 -4.15
CA LEU A 273 3.98 -0.44 -4.91
C LEU A 273 5.24 0.36 -5.27
N LEU A 274 5.06 1.58 -5.79
CA LEU A 274 6.17 2.47 -6.13
C LEU A 274 6.88 2.99 -4.87
N ALA A 275 6.15 3.18 -3.77
CA ALA A 275 6.75 3.53 -2.47
C ALA A 275 7.64 2.40 -1.98
N PHE A 276 7.21 1.14 -2.10
CA PHE A 276 8.03 -0.02 -1.78
C PHE A 276 9.35 -0.03 -2.58
N ILE A 277 9.31 0.27 -3.88
CA ILE A 277 10.54 0.40 -4.70
C ILE A 277 11.42 1.53 -4.17
N ALA A 278 10.86 2.72 -3.96
CA ALA A 278 11.59 3.88 -3.46
C ALA A 278 12.27 3.62 -2.10
N ILE A 279 11.64 2.80 -1.26
CA ILE A 279 12.13 2.41 0.06
C ILE A 279 13.18 1.29 -0.03
N LYS A 280 12.94 0.25 -0.84
CA LYS A 280 13.72 -1.02 -0.78
C LYS A 280 14.67 -1.31 -1.95
N CYS A 281 14.44 -0.82 -3.16
CA CYS A 281 15.45 -0.86 -4.23
C CYS A 281 16.56 0.11 -3.87
N ARG A 282 17.87 -0.13 -4.11
CA ARG A 282 18.96 0.81 -3.72
C ARG A 282 19.62 1.54 -4.89
N SER A 283 19.13 1.32 -6.11
CA SER A 283 19.53 2.06 -7.31
C SER A 283 18.86 3.43 -7.32
N LEU A 284 19.66 4.50 -7.34
CA LEU A 284 19.15 5.87 -7.24
C LEU A 284 18.23 6.21 -8.42
N SER A 285 18.62 5.85 -9.64
CA SER A 285 17.82 6.08 -10.86
C SER A 285 16.46 5.40 -10.82
N LEU A 286 16.38 4.15 -10.32
CA LEU A 286 15.09 3.45 -10.17
C LEU A 286 14.23 4.10 -9.10
N ARG A 287 14.82 4.54 -7.98
CA ARG A 287 14.09 5.25 -6.92
C ARG A 287 13.52 6.58 -7.39
N ILE A 288 14.33 7.40 -8.06
CA ILE A 288 13.90 8.69 -8.65
C ILE A 288 12.76 8.44 -9.63
N THR A 289 12.92 7.44 -10.51
CA THR A 289 11.87 7.06 -11.48
C THR A 289 10.59 6.63 -10.76
N ALA A 290 10.69 5.83 -9.69
CA ALA A 290 9.54 5.39 -8.90
C ALA A 290 8.79 6.58 -8.30
N VAL A 291 9.51 7.56 -7.74
CA VAL A 291 8.92 8.78 -7.17
C VAL A 291 8.25 9.62 -8.26
N GLY A 292 8.89 9.80 -9.41
CA GLY A 292 8.29 10.52 -10.54
C GLY A 292 7.01 9.85 -11.05
N LEU A 293 7.04 8.54 -11.23
CA LEU A 293 5.87 7.75 -11.63
C LEU A 293 4.79 7.76 -10.57
N MET A 294 5.13 7.78 -9.28
CA MET A 294 4.14 7.87 -8.21
C MET A 294 3.38 9.19 -8.28
N LYS A 295 4.09 10.32 -8.45
CA LYS A 295 3.47 11.64 -8.66
C LYS A 295 2.60 11.68 -9.92
N ALA A 296 3.05 11.00 -10.99
CA ALA A 296 2.30 10.92 -12.23
C ALA A 296 1.04 10.05 -12.08
N LEU A 297 1.14 8.85 -11.51
CA LEU A 297 0.12 7.80 -11.50
C LEU A 297 -0.89 7.88 -10.36
N ALA A 298 -0.44 8.19 -9.16
CA ALA A 298 -1.24 8.02 -7.96
C ALA A 298 -2.29 9.10 -7.74
N HIS A 299 -3.48 8.70 -7.29
CA HIS A 299 -4.45 9.68 -6.79
C HIS A 299 -3.86 10.49 -5.62
N GLU A 300 -4.38 11.70 -5.36
CA GLU A 300 -3.91 12.52 -4.23
C GLU A 300 -3.97 11.73 -2.91
N LYS A 301 -4.97 10.85 -2.79
CA LYS A 301 -5.09 9.88 -1.71
C LYS A 301 -5.50 8.50 -2.25
N GLU A 302 -4.63 7.51 -2.10
CA GLU A 302 -4.92 6.11 -2.38
C GLU A 302 -5.05 5.39 -1.04
N ASN A 303 -6.27 5.01 -0.63
CA ASN A 303 -6.49 4.36 0.66
C ASN A 303 -5.92 5.25 1.80
N LEU A 304 -4.99 4.77 2.63
CA LEU A 304 -4.29 5.59 3.65
C LEU A 304 -3.04 6.32 3.12
N TRP A 305 -2.64 6.10 1.87
CA TRP A 305 -1.47 6.72 1.26
C TRP A 305 -1.81 8.09 0.70
N ASP A 306 -1.51 9.12 1.48
CA ASP A 306 -1.49 10.51 1.02
C ASP A 306 -0.24 10.76 0.16
N LEU A 307 -0.44 11.12 -1.10
CA LEU A 307 0.64 11.23 -2.09
C LEU A 307 1.72 12.22 -1.65
N SER A 308 1.33 13.36 -1.08
CA SER A 308 2.26 14.40 -0.65
C SER A 308 3.14 13.93 0.51
N THR A 309 2.53 13.25 1.49
CA THR A 309 3.21 12.67 2.65
C THR A 309 4.15 11.56 2.23
N VAL A 310 3.67 10.60 1.42
CA VAL A 310 4.48 9.44 1.00
C VAL A 310 5.67 9.90 0.16
N THR A 311 5.46 10.82 -0.79
CA THR A 311 6.52 11.38 -1.63
C THR A 311 7.61 12.09 -0.80
N ALA A 312 7.20 12.95 0.13
CA ALA A 312 8.14 13.65 1.00
C ALA A 312 8.92 12.67 1.88
N PHE A 313 8.22 11.67 2.43
CA PHE A 313 8.83 10.64 3.26
C PHE A 313 9.87 9.81 2.50
N VAL A 314 9.51 9.22 1.35
CA VAL A 314 10.47 8.42 0.57
C VAL A 314 11.62 9.28 0.02
N GLY A 315 11.35 10.54 -0.32
CA GLY A 315 12.39 11.51 -0.69
C GLY A 315 13.42 11.70 0.43
N GLN A 316 12.96 11.84 1.67
CA GLN A 316 13.86 11.96 2.83
C GLN A 316 14.69 10.68 3.04
N MET A 317 14.08 9.50 2.86
CA MET A 317 14.81 8.23 2.94
C MET A 317 15.91 8.13 1.88
N ILE A 318 15.60 8.49 0.63
CA ILE A 318 16.57 8.51 -0.48
C ILE A 318 17.75 9.42 -0.13
N LYS A 319 17.46 10.65 0.29
CA LYS A 319 18.50 11.63 0.67
C LYS A 319 19.39 11.08 1.79
N PHE A 320 18.78 10.48 2.81
CA PHE A 320 19.48 9.87 3.93
C PHE A 320 20.42 8.73 3.49
N GLU A 321 19.89 7.72 2.79
CA GLU A 321 20.68 6.53 2.44
C GLU A 321 21.84 6.85 1.47
N HIS A 322 21.57 7.70 0.47
CA HIS A 322 22.57 8.10 -0.53
C HIS A 322 23.48 9.24 -0.05
N GLY A 323 23.20 9.87 1.09
CA GLY A 323 24.00 10.98 1.63
C GLY A 323 23.92 12.24 0.76
N LEU A 324 22.78 12.47 0.12
CA LEU A 324 22.57 13.62 -0.77
C LEU A 324 22.37 14.89 0.06
N ARG A 325 23.06 15.96 -0.33
CA ARG A 325 22.96 17.30 0.29
C ARG A 325 22.06 18.24 -0.52
N VAL A 326 20.98 17.72 -1.08
CA VAL A 326 20.03 18.51 -1.89
C VAL A 326 19.00 19.14 -0.96
N ASP A 327 18.83 20.45 -1.04
CA ASP A 327 17.84 21.21 -0.25
C ASP A 327 16.42 20.65 -0.41
N LEU A 328 15.56 20.94 0.56
CA LEU A 328 14.21 20.36 0.70
C LEU A 328 13.32 20.52 -0.54
N ASP A 329 13.62 21.50 -1.41
CA ASP A 329 12.93 21.77 -2.68
C ASP A 329 13.70 21.37 -3.95
N GLY A 330 14.95 20.91 -3.84
CA GLY A 330 15.70 20.45 -5.01
C GLY A 330 15.16 19.10 -5.47
N ASP A 331 14.68 19.05 -6.71
CA ASP A 331 14.14 17.82 -7.29
C ASP A 331 15.29 16.80 -7.34
N ILE A 332 15.16 15.72 -6.57
CA ILE A 332 16.13 14.61 -6.56
C ILE A 332 16.34 14.08 -8.00
N ALA A 333 15.42 14.39 -8.91
CA ALA A 333 15.48 14.17 -10.35
C ALA A 333 16.80 14.62 -11.03
N ASP A 334 17.47 15.67 -10.54
CA ASP A 334 18.68 16.20 -11.18
C ASP A 334 19.99 15.53 -10.70
N VAL A 335 19.89 14.55 -9.79
CA VAL A 335 21.07 13.85 -9.26
C VAL A 335 21.50 12.73 -10.23
N VAL A 336 22.77 12.78 -10.68
CA VAL A 336 23.37 11.74 -11.51
C VAL A 336 23.59 10.47 -10.68
N ASP A 337 23.03 9.36 -11.13
CA ASP A 337 23.27 8.02 -10.56
C ASP A 337 24.63 7.51 -11.06
N ASP A 338 25.61 7.42 -10.15
CA ASP A 338 26.94 6.87 -10.43
C ASP A 338 26.98 5.33 -10.37
N GLY A 339 25.84 4.69 -10.08
CA GLY A 339 25.71 3.25 -9.90
C GLY A 339 26.14 2.75 -8.52
N THR A 340 26.61 3.63 -7.64
CA THR A 340 27.05 3.26 -6.29
C THR A 340 25.84 3.03 -5.39
N LEU A 341 25.68 1.78 -4.94
CA LEU A 341 24.63 1.45 -3.98
C LEU A 341 25.03 1.86 -2.55
N PRO A 342 24.10 2.41 -1.74
CA PRO A 342 24.38 2.72 -0.33
C PRO A 342 24.96 1.53 0.44
N PRO A 343 25.96 1.76 1.33
CA PRO A 343 26.49 0.71 2.18
C PRO A 343 25.45 0.25 3.20
N GLU A 344 25.51 -1.02 3.64
CA GLU A 344 24.53 -1.66 4.53
C GLU A 344 24.14 -0.80 5.75
N LYS A 345 25.12 -0.20 6.45
CA LYS A 345 24.90 0.65 7.63
C LYS A 345 24.04 1.89 7.39
N ARG A 346 23.91 2.34 6.14
CA ARG A 346 23.03 3.47 5.76
C ARG A 346 21.66 3.00 5.30
N ARG A 347 21.45 1.70 5.07
CA ARG A 347 20.19 1.17 4.58
C ARG A 347 19.18 1.10 5.72
N ILE A 348 18.05 1.75 5.51
CA ILE A 348 16.92 1.79 6.44
C ILE A 348 16.20 0.45 6.38
N LYS A 349 16.17 -0.20 7.54
CA LYS A 349 15.59 -1.54 7.70
C LYS A 349 14.08 -1.51 7.87
N ASP A 350 13.60 -0.55 8.63
CA ASP A 350 12.19 -0.23 8.75
C ASP A 350 11.98 1.23 9.16
N SER A 351 10.74 1.68 9.15
CA SER A 351 10.37 3.04 9.52
C SER A 351 9.00 3.09 10.15
N ALA A 352 8.85 3.90 11.20
CA ALA A 352 7.57 4.14 11.84
C ALA A 352 7.29 5.65 11.94
N LEU A 353 6.17 6.10 11.37
CA LEU A 353 5.70 7.46 11.61
C LEU A 353 5.36 7.61 13.10
N GLN A 354 5.91 8.64 13.73
CA GLN A 354 5.69 8.92 15.14
C GLN A 354 4.52 9.88 15.33
N HIS A 355 3.96 9.86 16.54
CA HIS A 355 2.95 10.81 16.96
C HIS A 355 3.60 12.19 17.12
N GLY A 356 2.99 13.20 16.53
CA GLY A 356 3.49 14.58 16.59
C GLY A 356 3.60 15.18 15.20
N THR A 357 2.98 16.34 15.04
CA THR A 357 3.03 17.12 13.81
C THR A 357 3.29 18.56 14.19
N ARG A 358 4.23 19.23 13.52
CA ARG A 358 4.45 20.67 13.71
C ARG A 358 3.98 21.39 12.47
N VAL A 359 3.03 22.31 12.64
CA VAL A 359 2.53 23.12 11.53
C VAL A 359 3.20 24.49 11.62
N VAL A 360 3.93 24.86 10.58
CA VAL A 360 4.62 26.14 10.46
C VAL A 360 4.00 26.89 9.30
N THR A 361 3.58 28.14 9.53
CA THR A 361 3.09 29.02 8.46
C THR A 361 4.19 30.00 8.10
N GLY A 362 4.65 29.95 6.84
CA GLY A 362 5.64 30.88 6.31
C GLY A 362 5.08 32.29 6.18
N SER A 363 5.97 33.29 6.07
CA SER A 363 5.59 34.70 5.84
C SER A 363 4.88 34.92 4.50
N ASP A 364 5.07 34.01 3.55
CA ASP A 364 4.39 33.91 2.25
C ASP A 364 2.99 33.24 2.33
N GLY A 365 2.58 32.80 3.53
CA GLY A 365 1.31 32.10 3.75
C GLY A 365 1.33 30.61 3.37
N VAL A 366 2.48 30.05 2.99
CA VAL A 366 2.64 28.60 2.76
C VAL A 366 2.61 27.87 4.10
N ILE A 367 1.81 26.79 4.17
CA ILE A 367 1.71 25.97 5.37
C ILE A 367 2.60 24.74 5.19
N THR A 368 3.60 24.59 6.05
CA THR A 368 4.50 23.45 6.08
C THR A 368 4.18 22.57 7.27
N VAL A 369 3.89 21.31 6.99
CA VAL A 369 3.55 20.29 7.99
C VAL A 369 4.76 19.38 8.18
N TRP A 370 5.41 19.48 9.33
CA TRP A 370 6.52 18.63 9.71
C TRP A 370 6.02 17.39 10.43
N LYS A 371 6.44 16.22 9.94
CA LYS A 371 6.13 14.91 10.50
C LYS A 371 7.41 14.27 11.01
N LYS A 372 7.30 13.57 12.14
CA LYS A 372 8.41 12.86 12.77
C LYS A 372 8.39 11.39 12.37
N VAL A 373 9.56 10.83 12.07
CA VAL A 373 9.72 9.43 11.71
C VAL A 373 10.88 8.80 12.46
N ALA A 374 10.67 7.58 12.95
CA ALA A 374 11.72 6.73 13.48
C ALA A 374 12.25 5.84 12.35
N LEU A 375 13.54 5.96 12.03
CA LEU A 375 14.25 5.12 11.09
C LEU A 375 15.00 4.03 11.86
N LEU A 376 14.73 2.76 11.54
CA LEU A 376 15.43 1.63 12.12
C LEU A 376 16.62 1.29 11.25
N LEU A 377 17.82 1.33 11.83
CA LEU A 377 19.09 1.04 11.19
C LEU A 377 19.72 -0.18 11.87
N ARG A 378 20.64 -0.85 11.17
CA ARG A 378 21.42 -1.94 11.75
C ARG A 378 22.87 -1.83 11.29
N GLU A 379 23.78 -1.75 12.25
CA GLU A 379 25.21 -1.93 11.96
C GLU A 379 25.50 -3.42 11.69
N PRO A 380 26.49 -3.76 10.85
CA PRO A 380 26.85 -5.15 10.58
C PRO A 380 27.12 -5.92 11.88
N LYS A 381 26.32 -6.96 12.16
CA LYS A 381 26.36 -7.77 13.41
C LYS A 381 26.04 -7.00 14.71
N GLY A 382 25.48 -5.79 14.60
CA GLY A 382 25.07 -4.96 15.73
C GLY A 382 23.55 -4.99 16.00
N PRO A 383 23.09 -4.43 17.14
CA PRO A 383 21.67 -4.29 17.43
C PRO A 383 21.00 -3.30 16.45
N ILE A 384 19.66 -3.30 16.42
CA ILE A 384 18.93 -2.23 15.76
C ILE A 384 19.11 -0.93 16.55
N THR A 385 19.44 0.13 15.83
CA THR A 385 19.44 1.50 16.35
C THR A 385 18.25 2.26 15.77
N VAL A 386 17.66 3.14 16.57
CA VAL A 386 16.57 4.01 16.14
C VAL A 386 17.12 5.42 15.98
N ARG A 387 16.94 5.98 14.80
CA ARG A 387 17.28 7.38 14.50
C ARG A 387 16.00 8.14 14.19
N GLU A 388 15.75 9.20 14.95
CA GLU A 388 14.60 10.06 14.73
C GLU A 388 14.94 11.15 13.72
N GLU A 389 14.07 11.32 12.73
CA GLU A 389 14.19 12.32 11.67
C GLU A 389 12.88 13.08 11.52
N TRP A 390 12.98 14.29 10.99
CA TRP A 390 11.82 15.09 10.60
C TRP A 390 11.81 15.27 9.09
N PHE A 391 10.62 15.20 8.50
CA PHE A 391 10.43 15.55 7.10
C PHE A 391 9.23 16.49 6.98
N SER A 392 9.30 17.38 6.00
CA SER A 392 8.28 18.41 5.76
C SER A 392 7.39 18.03 4.58
N VAL A 393 6.11 18.30 4.73
CA VAL A 393 5.10 18.23 3.66
C VAL A 393 4.58 19.64 3.46
N GLN A 394 4.77 20.21 2.27
CA GLN A 394 4.20 21.51 1.94
C GLN A 394 2.74 21.34 1.51
N LEU A 395 1.82 21.99 2.23
CA LEU A 395 0.44 22.13 1.80
C LEU A 395 0.38 23.32 0.86
N ARG A 396 0.39 23.07 -0.46
CA ARG A 396 0.17 24.13 -1.44
C ARG A 396 -1.25 24.68 -1.25
N ARG A 397 -1.37 25.96 -0.91
CA ARG A 397 -2.61 26.71 -1.18
C ARG A 397 -2.81 26.69 -2.69
N LYS A 398 -3.96 26.21 -3.16
CA LYS A 398 -4.38 26.61 -4.51
C LYS A 398 -4.66 28.11 -4.48
N PRO A 399 -4.20 28.87 -5.48
CA PRO A 399 -4.53 30.30 -5.62
C PRO A 399 -6.04 30.51 -5.72
#